data_AF-A0A845VUM8-F1
#
_entry.id   AF-A0A845VUM8-F1
#
_cell.length_a   1.000
_cell.length_b   1.000
_cell.length_c   1.000
_cell.angle_alpha   90.00
_cell.angle_beta   90.00
_cell.angle_gamma   90.00
#
_symmetry.space_group_name_H-M   'P 1'
#
loop_
_entity.id
_entity.type
_entity.pdbx_description
1 polymer ?
#
loop_
_entity_poly.entity_id
_entity_poly.type
_entity_poly.pdbx_seq_one_letter_code
_entity_poly.pdbx_strand_id
1 'polypeptide(L)'
;MTSKKRPREQIIADISINYVERYVFLCGYSVERVELEYTYGFDLIIFTYDANCELENGKIYVKLKATDFLSMLAADQETIGFPLGRSDIEPWLKEPMPCILIVYDAQLDLAYWLYLQAYFENWENFDPWQMEETITVNLPKKNIVNQDAIKKFARYKNDVLRQLPGVIRHRA
;
A
#
# COMPACT_ATOMS: atom_id res chain seq x y z
N MET A 1 -21.12 28.10 -19.79
CA MET A 1 -20.74 27.39 -18.55
C MET A 1 -20.02 26.12 -18.95
N THR A 2 -18.71 26.06 -18.80
CA THR A 2 -17.91 24.84 -18.99
C THR A 2 -18.21 23.90 -17.83
N SER A 3 -18.91 22.78 -18.08
CA SER A 3 -19.12 21.80 -17.02
C SER A 3 -17.77 21.18 -16.64
N LYS A 4 -17.43 21.19 -15.34
CA LYS A 4 -16.28 20.45 -14.85
C LYS A 4 -16.60 18.96 -15.04
N LYS A 5 -16.07 18.36 -16.10
CA LYS A 5 -16.18 16.91 -16.33
C LYS A 5 -15.21 16.20 -15.40
N ARG A 6 -15.67 15.11 -14.79
CA ARG A 6 -14.84 14.23 -13.98
C ARG A 6 -13.94 13.38 -14.90
N PRO A 7 -12.59 13.45 -14.78
CA PRO A 7 -11.68 12.61 -15.56
C PRO A 7 -11.81 11.12 -15.22
N ARG A 8 -11.46 10.24 -16.16
CA ARG A 8 -11.50 8.78 -15.98
C ARG A 8 -10.58 8.32 -14.86
N GLU A 9 -9.43 8.97 -14.72
CA GLU A 9 -8.41 8.74 -13.70
C GLU A 9 -8.98 8.93 -12.29
N GLN A 10 -9.83 9.96 -12.10
CA GLN A 10 -10.51 10.17 -10.82
C GLN A 10 -11.56 9.11 -10.54
N ILE A 11 -12.20 8.53 -11.58
CA ILE A 11 -13.20 7.48 -11.41
C ILE A 11 -12.51 6.18 -10.99
N ILE A 12 -11.41 5.79 -11.64
CA ILE A 12 -10.69 4.55 -11.30
C ILE A 12 -9.98 4.63 -9.95
N ALA A 13 -9.57 5.83 -9.52
CA ALA A 13 -9.04 6.04 -8.17
C ALA A 13 -10.09 5.75 -7.08
N ASP A 14 -11.33 6.23 -7.25
CA ASP A 14 -12.41 5.91 -6.30
C ASP A 14 -12.76 4.42 -6.31
N ILE A 15 -12.79 3.82 -7.51
CA ILE A 15 -13.08 2.38 -7.66
C ILE A 15 -11.99 1.56 -6.99
N SER A 16 -10.71 1.92 -7.14
CA SER A 16 -9.60 1.18 -6.52
C SER A 16 -9.65 1.24 -5.00
N ILE A 17 -10.02 2.38 -4.42
CA ILE A 17 -10.28 2.50 -2.97
C ILE A 17 -11.37 1.52 -2.56
N ASN A 18 -12.54 1.59 -3.19
CA ASN A 18 -13.66 0.72 -2.84
C ASN A 18 -13.34 -0.77 -3.00
N TYR A 19 -12.58 -1.13 -4.04
CA TYR A 19 -12.13 -2.50 -4.29
C TYR A 19 -11.38 -3.07 -3.08
N VAL A 20 -10.42 -2.29 -2.54
CA VAL A 20 -9.63 -2.72 -1.37
C VAL A 20 -10.47 -2.71 -0.10
N GLU A 21 -11.25 -1.65 0.14
CA GLU A 21 -12.12 -1.54 1.32
C GLU A 21 -13.05 -2.73 1.47
N ARG A 22 -13.64 -3.22 0.36
CA ARG A 22 -14.47 -4.43 0.37
C ARG A 22 -13.74 -5.61 1.02
N TYR A 23 -12.50 -5.88 0.64
CA TYR A 23 -11.73 -6.99 1.22
C TYR A 23 -11.32 -6.73 2.67
N VAL A 24 -11.09 -5.47 3.04
CA VAL A 24 -10.83 -5.09 4.44
C VAL A 24 -12.05 -5.39 5.31
N PHE A 25 -13.24 -4.94 4.89
CA PHE A 25 -14.48 -5.20 5.63
C PHE A 25 -14.84 -6.70 5.68
N LEU A 26 -14.59 -7.44 4.60
CA LEU A 26 -14.78 -8.90 4.58
C LEU A 26 -13.81 -9.64 5.53
N CYS A 27 -12.77 -8.99 6.04
CA CYS A 27 -11.90 -9.53 7.09
C CYS A 27 -12.36 -9.13 8.51
N GLY A 28 -13.43 -8.37 8.65
CA GLY A 28 -13.88 -7.81 9.94
C GLY A 28 -13.04 -6.63 10.42
N TYR A 29 -12.25 -6.03 9.52
CA TYR A 29 -11.40 -4.87 9.81
C TYR A 29 -12.11 -3.56 9.44
N SER A 30 -11.54 -2.44 9.87
CA SER A 30 -12.03 -1.10 9.52
C SER A 30 -10.96 -0.32 8.78
N VAL A 31 -11.39 0.73 8.08
CA VAL A 31 -10.53 1.52 7.21
C VAL A 31 -10.94 2.98 7.27
N GLU A 32 -9.94 3.86 7.32
CA GLU A 32 -10.10 5.29 7.10
C GLU A 32 -9.54 5.65 5.73
N ARG A 33 -10.35 6.35 4.92
CA ARG A 33 -9.86 7.03 3.72
C ARG A 33 -9.17 8.31 4.15
N VAL A 34 -7.99 8.54 3.58
CA VAL A 34 -7.16 9.68 3.95
C VAL A 34 -7.09 10.65 2.79
N GLU A 35 -7.55 11.89 3.03
CA GLU A 35 -7.53 12.97 2.03
C GLU A 35 -6.48 14.04 2.37
N LEU A 36 -5.72 13.84 3.45
CA LEU A 36 -4.85 14.84 4.05
C LEU A 36 -3.41 14.68 3.58
N GLU A 37 -2.87 15.72 2.96
CA GLU A 37 -1.52 15.72 2.35
C GLU A 37 -0.39 15.38 3.35
N TYR A 38 -0.54 15.71 4.63
CA TYR A 38 0.45 15.42 5.68
C TYR A 38 0.53 13.95 6.10
N THR A 39 -0.32 13.08 5.57
CA THR A 39 -0.23 11.62 5.77
C THR A 39 0.78 10.96 4.84
N TYR A 40 1.74 11.74 4.35
CA TYR A 40 2.73 11.29 3.39
C TYR A 40 2.11 10.70 2.12
N GLY A 41 0.90 11.15 1.80
CA GLY A 41 0.15 10.73 0.62
C GLY A 41 -0.45 9.33 0.67
N PHE A 42 -0.61 8.69 1.83
CA PHE A 42 -1.39 7.43 1.91
C PHE A 42 -2.86 7.66 1.58
N ASP A 43 -3.51 6.66 0.99
CA ASP A 43 -4.92 6.74 0.61
C ASP A 43 -5.82 6.02 1.62
N LEU A 44 -5.30 4.96 2.28
CA LEU A 44 -6.03 4.23 3.32
C LEU A 44 -5.16 3.93 4.55
N ILE A 45 -5.82 3.93 5.70
CA ILE A 45 -5.31 3.39 6.96
C ILE A 45 -6.23 2.25 7.38
N ILE A 46 -5.68 1.04 7.52
CA ILE A 46 -6.43 -0.13 7.97
C ILE A 46 -6.16 -0.38 9.45
N PHE A 47 -7.23 -0.64 10.19
CA PHE A 47 -7.22 -1.03 11.59
C PHE A 47 -7.70 -2.47 11.73
N THR A 48 -6.96 -3.26 12.50
CA THR A 48 -7.26 -4.68 12.70
C THR A 48 -7.83 -4.92 14.09
N TYR A 49 -8.57 -6.03 14.22
CA TYR A 49 -9.23 -6.42 15.46
C TYR A 49 -8.87 -7.85 15.79
N ASP A 50 -8.78 -8.14 17.09
CA ASP A 50 -8.49 -9.48 17.59
C ASP A 50 -9.74 -10.39 17.57
N ALA A 51 -9.60 -11.61 18.09
CA ALA A 51 -10.70 -12.58 18.13
C ALA A 51 -11.88 -12.16 19.03
N ASN A 52 -11.69 -11.18 19.92
CA ASN A 52 -12.72 -10.61 20.78
C ASN A 52 -13.33 -9.34 20.18
N CYS A 53 -12.98 -8.99 18.94
CA CYS A 53 -13.34 -7.73 18.28
C CYS A 53 -12.76 -6.48 18.97
N GLU A 54 -11.65 -6.62 19.69
CA GLU A 54 -10.93 -5.50 20.29
C GLU A 54 -9.93 -4.91 19.30
N LEU A 55 -9.78 -3.59 19.31
CA LEU A 55 -8.85 -2.88 18.43
C LEU A 55 -7.41 -3.27 18.76
N GLU A 56 -6.68 -3.77 17.76
CA GLU A 56 -5.27 -4.09 17.92
C GLU A 56 -4.36 -2.86 17.74
N ASN A 57 -3.22 -2.85 18.43
CA ASN A 57 -2.20 -1.82 18.24
C ASN A 57 -1.62 -1.82 16.82
N GLY A 58 -1.10 -0.67 16.42
CA GLY A 58 -0.50 -0.45 15.11
C GLY A 58 -1.54 -0.20 14.01
N LYS A 59 -1.05 0.11 12.82
CA LYS A 59 -1.87 0.42 11.64
C LYS A 59 -1.23 -0.21 10.41
N ILE A 60 -1.99 -0.37 9.34
CA ILE A 60 -1.42 -0.69 8.02
C ILE A 60 -1.71 0.51 7.12
N TYR A 61 -0.67 1.05 6.50
CA TYR A 61 -0.79 2.16 5.56
C TYR A 61 -0.83 1.62 4.15
N VAL A 62 -1.73 2.15 3.33
CA VAL A 62 -1.89 1.73 1.94
C VAL A 62 -1.78 2.94 1.03
N LYS A 63 -0.91 2.82 0.03
CA LYS A 63 -0.90 3.70 -1.13
C LYS A 63 -1.57 3.01 -2.31
N LEU A 64 -2.56 3.64 -2.89
CA LEU A 64 -3.28 3.20 -4.07
C LEU A 64 -2.81 3.97 -5.30
N LYS A 65 -2.63 3.25 -6.39
CA LYS A 65 -2.53 3.78 -7.75
C LYS A 65 -3.51 2.99 -8.62
N ALA A 66 -4.04 3.62 -9.65
CA ALA A 66 -4.98 2.99 -10.57
C ALA A 66 -4.62 3.36 -12.00
N THR A 67 -4.79 2.42 -12.94
CA THR A 67 -4.55 2.67 -14.35
C THR A 67 -5.47 1.80 -15.21
N ASP A 68 -5.86 2.32 -16.37
CA ASP A 68 -6.51 1.53 -17.43
C ASP A 68 -5.46 0.75 -18.26
N PHE A 69 -4.17 1.07 -18.15
CA PHE A 69 -3.12 0.44 -18.95
C PHE A 69 -1.93 0.07 -18.05
N LEU A 70 -1.92 -1.16 -17.55
CA LEU A 70 -0.74 -1.77 -16.94
C LEU A 70 0.22 -2.18 -18.08
N SER A 71 0.99 -1.23 -18.61
CA SER A 71 1.73 -1.42 -19.87
C SER A 71 3.10 -2.09 -19.74
N MET A 72 3.62 -2.31 -18.53
CA MET A 72 4.98 -2.83 -18.33
C MET A 72 4.97 -4.22 -17.69
N LEU A 73 5.01 -5.25 -18.54
CA LEU A 73 5.51 -6.54 -18.11
C LEU A 73 7.02 -6.43 -17.94
N ALA A 74 7.54 -6.81 -16.78
CA ALA A 74 8.97 -6.96 -16.63
C ALA A 74 9.47 -8.08 -17.54
N ALA A 75 10.79 -8.14 -17.77
CA ALA A 75 11.42 -9.13 -18.63
C ALA A 75 11.12 -10.58 -18.22
N ASP A 76 10.81 -10.82 -16.94
CA ASP A 76 10.47 -12.13 -16.39
C ASP A 76 9.04 -12.60 -16.71
N GLN A 77 8.17 -11.72 -17.22
CA GLN A 77 6.73 -11.93 -17.43
C GLN A 77 5.92 -12.33 -16.19
N GLU A 78 6.54 -12.42 -15.01
CA GLU A 78 5.94 -12.80 -13.73
C GLU A 78 5.65 -11.57 -12.86
N THR A 79 6.29 -10.45 -13.17
CA THR A 79 6.11 -9.18 -12.47
C THR A 79 5.61 -8.07 -13.38
N ILE A 80 4.98 -7.08 -12.76
CA ILE A 80 4.48 -5.85 -13.38
C ILE A 80 5.37 -4.72 -12.90
N GLY A 81 6.04 -4.05 -13.84
CA GLY A 81 6.80 -2.84 -13.56
C GLY A 81 5.85 -1.66 -13.34
N PHE A 82 6.01 -0.93 -12.25
CA PHE A 82 5.27 0.29 -11.97
C PHE A 82 6.21 1.42 -11.55
N PRO A 83 6.19 2.58 -12.24
CA PRO A 83 7.08 3.68 -11.92
C PRO A 83 6.56 4.47 -10.70
N LEU A 84 7.47 4.83 -9.81
CA LEU A 84 7.21 5.63 -8.62
C LEU A 84 8.23 6.77 -8.52
N GLY A 85 7.76 7.95 -8.13
CA GLY A 85 8.64 9.08 -7.85
C GLY A 85 9.37 8.89 -6.52
N ARG A 86 10.62 9.32 -6.47
CA ARG A 86 11.46 9.25 -5.26
C ARG A 86 10.86 10.00 -4.08
N SER A 87 10.27 11.18 -4.33
CA SER A 87 9.63 12.02 -3.30
C SER A 87 8.52 11.30 -2.55
N ASP A 88 7.85 10.36 -3.21
CA ASP A 88 6.76 9.58 -2.63
C ASP A 88 7.32 8.46 -1.72
N ILE A 89 8.42 7.83 -2.12
CA ILE A 89 8.96 6.62 -1.48
C ILE A 89 9.65 6.93 -0.15
N GLU A 90 10.43 8.01 -0.09
CA GLU A 90 11.23 8.34 1.09
C GLU A 90 10.43 8.36 2.41
N PRO A 91 9.26 9.04 2.50
CA PRO A 91 8.49 9.00 3.73
C PRO A 91 7.86 7.62 4.01
N TRP A 92 7.49 6.86 2.97
CA TRP A 92 6.94 5.50 3.15
C TRP A 92 7.97 4.52 3.70
N LEU A 93 9.25 4.67 3.34
CA LEU A 93 10.33 3.85 3.87
C LEU A 93 10.68 4.16 5.33
N LYS A 94 10.38 5.38 5.80
CA LYS A 94 10.62 5.81 7.18
C LYS A 94 9.48 5.46 8.14
N GLU A 95 8.30 5.15 7.60
CA GLU A 95 7.16 4.73 8.40
C GLU A 95 7.44 3.34 9.02
N PRO A 96 7.41 3.22 10.37
CA PRO A 96 7.69 1.95 11.02
C PRO A 96 6.63 0.88 10.73
N MET A 97 5.35 1.27 10.59
CA MET A 97 4.29 0.32 10.30
C MET A 97 4.28 -0.09 8.81
N PRO A 98 3.68 -1.23 8.44
CA PRO A 98 3.71 -1.69 7.05
C PRO A 98 3.07 -0.68 6.08
N CYS A 99 3.81 -0.35 5.01
CA CYS A 99 3.31 0.42 3.87
C CYS A 99 3.13 -0.50 2.67
N ILE A 100 1.88 -0.66 2.24
CA ILE A 100 1.49 -1.52 1.12
C ILE A 100 1.18 -0.64 -0.08
N LEU A 101 1.94 -0.79 -1.16
CA LEU A 101 1.55 -0.26 -2.46
C LEU A 101 0.54 -1.21 -3.09
N ILE A 102 -0.56 -0.67 -3.58
CA ILE A 102 -1.56 -1.39 -4.35
C ILE A 102 -1.74 -0.69 -5.70
N VAL A 103 -1.63 -1.44 -6.79
CA VAL A 103 -1.88 -0.97 -8.15
C VAL A 103 -3.11 -1.69 -8.69
N TYR A 104 -4.17 -0.94 -8.93
CA TYR A 104 -5.43 -1.42 -9.49
C TYR A 104 -5.43 -1.31 -11.02
N ASP A 105 -5.65 -2.44 -11.68
CA ASP A 105 -5.88 -2.57 -13.12
C ASP A 105 -7.39 -2.45 -13.38
N ALA A 106 -7.81 -1.32 -13.93
CA ALA A 106 -9.21 -1.00 -14.15
C ALA A 106 -9.84 -1.73 -15.34
N GLN A 107 -9.03 -2.31 -16.24
CA GLN A 107 -9.53 -3.13 -17.34
C GLN A 107 -9.83 -4.56 -16.88
N LEU A 108 -8.98 -5.12 -16.02
CA LEU A 108 -9.15 -6.47 -15.50
C LEU A 108 -9.99 -6.54 -14.22
N ASP A 109 -10.25 -5.41 -13.55
CA ASP A 109 -10.89 -5.34 -12.23
C ASP A 109 -10.11 -6.18 -11.19
N LEU A 110 -8.79 -5.99 -11.19
CA LEU A 110 -7.85 -6.68 -10.31
C LEU A 110 -6.88 -5.67 -9.67
N ALA A 111 -6.46 -5.95 -8.43
CA ALA A 111 -5.43 -5.16 -7.77
C ALA A 111 -4.23 -6.03 -7.38
N TYR A 112 -3.04 -5.53 -7.66
CA TYR A 112 -1.77 -6.14 -7.29
C TYR A 112 -1.15 -5.40 -6.12
N TRP A 113 -0.41 -6.08 -5.25
CA TRP A 113 0.17 -5.46 -4.07
C TRP A 113 1.66 -5.77 -3.85
N LEU A 114 2.32 -4.82 -3.18
CA LEU A 114 3.73 -4.88 -2.81
C LEU A 114 3.92 -4.31 -1.40
N TYR A 115 4.61 -5.05 -0.53
CA TYR A 115 5.07 -4.49 0.74
C TYR A 115 6.35 -3.69 0.48
N LEU A 116 6.23 -2.36 0.44
CA LEU A 116 7.27 -1.46 -0.06
C LEU A 116 8.57 -1.56 0.74
N GLN A 117 8.51 -1.49 2.07
CA GLN A 117 9.73 -1.55 2.90
C GLN A 117 10.47 -2.87 2.67
N ALA A 118 9.78 -4.01 2.82
CA ALA A 118 10.38 -5.33 2.61
C ALA A 118 10.88 -5.55 1.17
N TYR A 119 10.26 -4.94 0.17
CA TYR A 119 10.74 -5.02 -1.22
C TYR A 119 12.12 -4.39 -1.38
N PHE A 120 12.31 -3.19 -0.83
CA PHE A 120 13.55 -2.44 -0.96
C PHE A 120 14.65 -2.92 -0.01
N GLU A 121 14.30 -3.49 1.14
CA GLU A 121 15.26 -4.16 2.04
C GLU A 121 15.95 -5.37 1.37
N ASN A 122 15.31 -5.99 0.38
CA ASN A 122 15.88 -7.11 -0.38
C ASN A 122 16.79 -6.67 -1.54
N TRP A 123 16.93 -5.38 -1.81
CA TRP A 123 17.83 -4.88 -2.85
C TRP A 123 19.25 -4.73 -2.31
N GLU A 124 20.23 -5.31 -3.00
CA GLU A 124 21.64 -5.12 -2.64
C GLU A 124 22.06 -3.65 -2.79
N ASN A 125 22.72 -3.10 -1.78
CA ASN A 125 23.21 -1.71 -1.74
C ASN A 125 22.13 -0.65 -1.96
N PHE A 126 20.88 -0.93 -1.56
CA PHE A 126 19.81 0.04 -1.60
C PHE A 126 20.09 1.25 -0.70
N ASP A 127 20.22 2.44 -1.29
CA ASP A 127 20.24 3.70 -0.56
C ASP A 127 19.12 4.61 -1.09
N PRO A 128 18.07 4.89 -0.28
CA PRO A 128 16.98 5.77 -0.68
C PRO A 128 17.43 7.20 -1.00
N TRP A 129 18.63 7.59 -0.54
CA TRP A 129 19.21 8.90 -0.78
C TRP A 129 20.01 8.99 -2.10
N GLN A 130 20.34 7.86 -2.71
CA GLN A 130 21.11 7.77 -3.97
C GLN A 130 20.23 7.40 -5.17
N MET A 131 18.92 7.26 -4.97
CA MET A 131 18.01 6.80 -6.02
C MET A 131 17.79 7.83 -7.12
N GLU A 132 17.51 7.35 -8.33
CA GLU A 132 16.98 8.16 -9.43
C GLU A 132 15.63 8.82 -9.04
N GLU A 133 15.27 9.91 -9.73
CA GLU A 133 14.03 10.66 -9.49
C GLU A 133 12.77 9.78 -9.63
N THR A 134 12.85 8.76 -10.49
CA THR A 134 11.81 7.76 -10.71
C THR A 134 12.42 6.39 -10.68
N ILE A 135 11.78 5.47 -9.96
CA ILE A 135 12.18 4.08 -9.86
C ILE A 135 11.02 3.17 -10.25
N THR A 136 11.32 2.10 -10.98
CA THR A 136 10.32 1.08 -11.31
C THR A 136 10.36 -0.03 -10.26
N VAL A 137 9.25 -0.21 -9.54
CA VAL A 137 9.04 -1.36 -8.66
C VAL A 137 8.36 -2.50 -9.42
N ASN A 138 8.74 -3.73 -9.10
CA ASN A 138 8.21 -4.93 -9.76
C ASN A 138 7.21 -5.63 -8.84
N LEU A 139 5.91 -5.51 -9.15
CA LEU A 139 4.83 -6.17 -8.42
C LEU A 139 4.64 -7.59 -8.95
N PRO A 140 4.77 -8.65 -8.13
CA PRO A 140 4.49 -10.01 -8.57
C PRO A 140 3.01 -10.19 -8.97
N LYS A 141 2.73 -10.77 -10.13
CA LYS A 141 1.34 -11.02 -10.59
C LYS A 141 0.54 -11.91 -9.66
N LYS A 142 1.21 -12.79 -8.92
CA LYS A 142 0.60 -13.65 -7.89
C LYS A 142 0.14 -12.89 -6.65
N ASN A 143 0.66 -11.69 -6.40
CA ASN A 143 0.29 -10.86 -5.26
C ASN A 143 -1.00 -10.09 -5.57
N ILE A 144 -2.13 -10.81 -5.65
CA ILE A 144 -3.45 -10.23 -5.89
C ILE A 144 -4.09 -9.85 -4.55
N VAL A 145 -4.78 -8.72 -4.50
CA VAL A 145 -5.54 -8.28 -3.33
C VAL A 145 -6.80 -9.13 -3.19
N ASN A 146 -6.94 -9.78 -2.04
CA ASN A 146 -8.10 -10.56 -1.60
C ASN A 146 -8.09 -10.63 -0.06
N GLN A 147 -9.03 -11.36 0.56
CA GLN A 147 -9.08 -11.50 2.03
C GLN A 147 -7.78 -12.08 2.62
N ASP A 148 -7.13 -13.02 1.94
CA ASP A 148 -5.87 -13.62 2.42
C ASP A 148 -4.71 -12.63 2.37
N ALA A 149 -4.67 -11.78 1.35
CA ALA A 149 -3.72 -10.67 1.27
C ALA A 149 -3.93 -9.67 2.42
N ILE A 150 -5.17 -9.25 2.69
CA ILE A 150 -5.47 -8.35 3.81
C ILE A 150 -5.04 -8.96 5.15
N LYS A 151 -5.36 -10.25 5.39
CA LYS A 151 -4.87 -10.99 6.58
C LYS A 151 -3.35 -11.10 6.62
N LYS A 152 -2.68 -11.15 5.45
CA LYS A 152 -1.21 -11.11 5.37
C LYS A 152 -0.68 -9.75 5.80
N PHE A 153 -1.33 -8.65 5.45
CA PHE A 153 -0.95 -7.30 5.90
C PHE A 153 -1.08 -7.16 7.42
N ALA A 154 -2.15 -7.72 8.01
CA ALA A 154 -2.31 -7.79 9.46
C ALA A 154 -1.16 -8.55 10.14
N ARG A 155 -0.71 -9.67 9.53
CA ARG A 155 0.47 -10.40 10.00
C ARG A 155 1.74 -9.55 9.93
N TYR A 156 2.00 -8.85 8.82
CA TYR A 156 3.14 -7.93 8.72
C TYR A 156 3.14 -6.89 9.83
N LYS A 157 1.99 -6.27 10.12
CA LYS A 157 1.85 -5.30 11.21
C LYS A 157 2.20 -5.93 12.56
N ASN A 158 1.67 -7.12 12.82
CA ASN A 158 1.97 -7.85 14.06
C ASN A 158 3.45 -8.27 14.15
N ASP A 159 4.07 -8.65 13.04
CA ASP A 159 5.50 -9.01 12.99
C ASP A 159 6.40 -7.80 13.23
N VAL A 160 6.04 -6.61 12.75
CA VAL A 160 6.73 -5.35 13.10
C VAL A 160 6.60 -5.06 14.60
N LEU A 161 5.39 -5.14 15.15
CA LEU A 161 5.16 -4.87 16.58
C LEU A 161 5.93 -5.83 17.50
N ARG A 162 6.08 -7.11 17.10
CA ARG A 162 6.90 -8.08 17.84
C ARG A 162 8.39 -7.76 17.83
N GLN A 163 8.87 -7.01 16.84
CA GLN A 163 10.27 -6.61 16.74
C GLN A 163 10.60 -5.42 17.65
N LEU A 164 9.62 -4.61 18.06
CA LEU A 164 9.82 -3.51 19.00
C LEU A 164 10.21 -4.08 20.37
N PRO A 165 11.49 -4.04 20.78
CA PRO A 165 11.94 -4.74 21.97
C PRO A 165 11.68 -3.93 23.24
N GLY A 166 11.37 -4.61 24.35
CA GLY A 166 11.51 -4.09 25.71
C GLY A 166 10.50 -3.02 26.16
N VAL A 167 10.88 -2.25 27.19
CA VAL A 167 10.07 -1.16 27.76
C VAL A 167 10.32 0.12 26.97
N ILE A 168 9.32 0.56 26.21
CA ILE A 168 9.32 1.91 25.62
C ILE A 168 9.21 2.91 26.79
N ARG A 169 10.30 3.63 27.08
CA ARG A 169 10.31 4.65 28.15
C ARG A 169 9.85 5.98 27.59
N HIS A 170 8.64 6.37 27.95
CA HIS A 170 8.13 7.71 27.69
C HIS A 170 8.65 8.65 28.79
N ARG A 171 9.46 9.65 28.42
CA ARG A 171 9.86 10.74 29.32
C ARG A 171 8.96 11.93 29.03
N ALA A 172 8.41 12.54 30.08
CA ALA A 172 7.67 13.79 30.02
C ALA A 172 8.64 14.98 29.99
#